data_AF-A0A436EL60-F1
#
_entry.id   AF-A0A436EL60-F1
#
_cell.length_a   1.000
_cell.length_b   1.000
_cell.length_c   1.000
_cell.angle_alpha   90.00
_cell.angle_beta   90.00
_cell.angle_gamma   90.00
#
_symmetry.space_group_name_H-M   'P 1'
#
loop_
_entity.id
_entity.type
_entity.pdbx_description
1 polymer ?
#
loop_
_entity_poly.entity_id
_entity_poly.type
_entity_poly.pdbx_seq_one_letter_code
_entity_poly.pdbx_strand_id
1 'polypeptide(L)'
;MSAEQTDAPRAVIVISSHVARGSVGNRAAVFALETLGFPVWAVPTVILPWHPGHGRATRIVPPLDQFKALMADLERAPWLGEV
;
A
#
# COMPACT_ATOMS: atom_id res chain seq x y z
N MET A 1 -5.43 -5.93 38.03
CA MET A 1 -5.06 -6.64 36.79
C MET A 1 -5.65 -5.86 35.63
N SER A 2 -4.92 -4.87 35.12
CA SER A 2 -5.30 -4.21 33.87
C SER A 2 -4.69 -5.03 32.75
N ALA A 3 -5.54 -5.47 31.82
CA ALA A 3 -5.22 -6.41 30.76
C ALA A 3 -3.95 -6.00 30.00
N GLU A 4 -3.07 -6.97 29.74
CA GLU A 4 -2.05 -6.88 28.72
C GLU A 4 -2.75 -6.49 27.41
N GLN A 5 -2.57 -5.24 26.98
CA GLN A 5 -2.70 -4.91 25.57
C GLN A 5 -1.54 -5.63 24.89
N THR A 6 -1.82 -6.78 24.31
CA THR A 6 -0.92 -7.37 23.33
C THR A 6 -0.73 -6.29 22.27
N ASP A 7 0.47 -5.69 22.21
CA ASP A 7 0.83 -4.59 21.32
C ASP A 7 0.82 -5.12 19.88
N ALA A 8 -0.38 -5.24 19.31
CA ALA A 8 -0.55 -5.65 17.93
C ALA A 8 0.16 -4.61 17.05
N PRO A 9 0.99 -5.04 16.09
CA PRO A 9 1.74 -4.11 15.27
C PRO A 9 0.80 -3.14 14.55
N ARG A 10 1.14 -1.84 14.61
CA ARG A 10 0.42 -0.78 13.90
C ARG A 10 0.35 -1.06 12.40
N ALA A 11 -0.74 -0.64 11.77
CA ALA A 11 -0.90 -0.72 10.33
C ALA A 11 0.13 0.16 9.62
N VAL A 12 0.58 -0.27 8.45
CA VAL A 12 1.52 0.49 7.59
C VAL A 12 0.84 0.84 6.28
N ILE A 13 0.78 2.13 5.93
CA ILE A 13 0.32 2.57 4.62
C ILE A 13 1.49 2.56 3.65
N VAL A 14 1.41 1.73 2.61
CA VAL A 14 2.42 1.63 1.56
C VAL A 14 1.93 2.35 0.32
N ILE A 15 2.52 3.52 0.06
CA ILE A 15 2.25 4.34 -1.12
C ILE A 15 3.39 4.14 -2.13
N SER A 16 3.19 3.27 -3.13
CA SER A 16 4.23 2.93 -4.11
C SER A 16 3.65 2.48 -5.45
N SER A 17 4.51 2.16 -6.42
CA SER A 17 4.09 1.53 -7.67
C SER A 17 3.63 0.10 -7.44
N HIS A 18 2.81 -0.45 -8.34
CA HIS A 18 2.37 -1.84 -8.29
C HIS A 18 2.64 -2.53 -9.63
N VAL A 19 3.18 -3.74 -9.60
CA VAL A 19 3.44 -4.56 -10.80
C VAL A 19 2.59 -5.82 -10.79
N ALA A 20 2.06 -6.26 -11.94
CA ALA A 20 1.36 -7.54 -12.03
C ALA A 20 2.34 -8.72 -11.87
N ARG A 21 3.49 -8.66 -12.57
CA ARG A 21 4.58 -9.65 -12.49
C ARG A 21 5.84 -9.03 -11.89
N GLY A 22 6.42 -9.72 -10.91
CA GLY A 22 7.65 -9.35 -10.23
C GLY A 22 7.43 -8.91 -8.78
N SER A 23 8.53 -8.61 -8.09
CA SER A 23 8.55 -8.28 -6.67
C SER A 23 9.23 -6.93 -6.45
N VAL A 24 8.55 -5.85 -6.86
CA VAL A 24 8.97 -4.46 -6.63
C VAL A 24 7.77 -3.62 -6.18
N GLY A 25 8.02 -2.45 -5.58
CA GLY A 25 6.96 -1.54 -5.10
C GLY A 25 6.03 -2.23 -4.09
N ASN A 26 4.72 -2.00 -4.21
CA ASN A 26 3.70 -2.60 -3.35
C ASN A 26 3.80 -4.13 -3.32
N ARG A 27 4.14 -4.78 -4.45
CA ARG A 27 4.25 -6.25 -4.47
C ARG A 27 5.34 -6.79 -3.56
N ALA A 28 6.44 -6.05 -3.39
CA ALA A 28 7.50 -6.45 -2.47
C ALA A 28 7.20 -6.00 -1.04
N ALA A 29 6.84 -4.73 -0.86
CA ALA A 29 6.67 -4.12 0.45
C ALA A 29 5.48 -4.71 1.22
N VAL A 30 4.32 -4.88 0.56
CA VAL A 30 3.12 -5.45 1.20
C VAL A 30 3.42 -6.88 1.66
N PHE A 31 3.94 -7.72 0.77
CA PHE A 31 4.29 -9.10 1.11
C PHE A 31 5.27 -9.19 2.29
N ALA A 32 6.33 -8.37 2.28
CA ALA A 32 7.32 -8.37 3.36
C ALA A 32 6.71 -7.93 4.70
N LEU A 33 5.93 -6.84 4.71
CA LEU A 33 5.32 -6.30 5.93
C LEU A 33 4.25 -7.24 6.50
N GLU A 34 3.39 -7.82 5.66
CA GLU A 34 2.39 -8.81 6.09
C GLU A 34 3.05 -10.09 6.61
N THR A 35 4.15 -10.53 5.99
CA THR A 35 4.94 -11.68 6.49
C THR A 35 5.55 -11.41 7.86
N LEU A 36 5.90 -10.16 8.15
CA LEU A 36 6.40 -9.71 9.46
C LEU A 36 5.27 -9.45 10.47
N GLY A 37 4.00 -9.64 10.08
CA GLY A 37 2.85 -9.52 10.96
C GLY A 37 2.21 -8.13 11.01
N PHE A 38 2.68 -7.15 10.24
CA PHE A 38 2.07 -5.83 10.17
C PHE A 38 0.79 -5.87 9.32
N PRO A 39 -0.33 -5.28 9.76
CA PRO A 39 -1.42 -4.93 8.87
C PRO A 39 -0.94 -3.90 7.82
N VAL A 40 -1.40 -4.01 6.57
CA VAL A 40 -0.91 -3.13 5.49
C VAL A 40 -2.06 -2.57 4.68
N TRP A 41 -2.01 -1.25 4.41
CA TRP A 41 -2.89 -0.59 3.44
C TRP A 41 -2.08 -0.25 2.20
N ALA A 42 -2.42 -0.86 1.06
CA ALA A 42 -1.70 -0.66 -0.18
C ALA A 42 -2.34 0.45 -1.03
N VAL A 43 -1.59 1.51 -1.32
CA VAL A 43 -2.02 2.63 -2.17
C VAL A 43 -1.14 2.66 -3.43
N PRO A 44 -1.60 2.09 -4.56
CA PRO A 44 -0.83 2.08 -5.79
C PRO A 44 -0.82 3.47 -6.46
N THR A 45 0.37 4.03 -6.72
CA THR A 45 0.54 5.29 -7.46
C THR A 45 0.52 5.10 -8.97
N VAL A 46 0.84 3.90 -9.44
CA VAL A 46 0.79 3.45 -10.84
C VAL A 46 0.72 1.94 -10.87
N ILE A 47 -0.04 1.38 -11.80
CA ILE A 47 -0.09 -0.07 -12.06
C ILE A 47 0.62 -0.35 -13.38
N LEU A 48 1.61 -1.23 -13.34
CA LEU A 48 2.37 -1.71 -14.49
C LEU A 48 2.23 -3.24 -14.60
N PRO A 49 2.41 -3.83 -15.78
CA PRO A 49 2.47 -5.29 -15.89
C PRO A 49 3.81 -5.86 -15.39
N TRP A 50 4.91 -5.10 -15.46
CA TRP A 50 6.24 -5.46 -14.95
C TRP A 50 7.12 -4.22 -14.72
N HIS A 51 8.26 -4.41 -14.07
CA HIS A 51 9.26 -3.35 -13.86
C HIS A 51 9.80 -2.80 -15.21
N PRO A 52 9.92 -1.48 -15.42
CA PRO A 52 10.33 -0.88 -16.71
C PRO A 52 11.68 -1.36 -17.25
N GLY A 53 12.55 -1.89 -16.39
CA GLY A 53 13.81 -2.54 -16.80
C GLY A 53 13.62 -3.77 -17.70
N HIS A 54 12.42 -4.36 -17.77
CA HIS A 54 12.07 -5.45 -18.70
C HIS A 54 11.45 -4.96 -20.02
N GLY A 55 11.49 -3.65 -20.28
CA GLY A 55 10.95 -3.04 -21.50
C GLY A 55 9.66 -2.26 -21.26
N ARG A 56 9.27 -1.49 -22.28
CA ARG A 56 8.11 -0.59 -22.22
C ARG A 56 6.82 -1.39 -22.15
N ALA A 57 5.87 -0.89 -21.37
CA ALA A 57 4.52 -1.43 -21.29
C ALA A 57 3.51 -0.33 -20.99
N THR A 58 2.24 -0.62 -21.25
CA THR A 58 1.13 0.25 -20.86
C THR A 58 1.11 0.41 -19.34
N ARG A 59 0.88 1.64 -18.88
CA ARG A 59 0.76 2.00 -17.46
C ARG A 59 -0.65 2.48 -17.20
N ILE A 60 -1.22 2.07 -16.08
CA ILE A 60 -2.46 2.66 -15.56
C ILE A 60 -2.03 3.63 -14.47
N VAL A 61 -2.22 4.93 -14.73
CA VAL A 61 -1.96 5.99 -13.76
C VAL A 61 -3.30 6.58 -13.36
N PRO A 62 -3.66 6.61 -12.06
CA PRO A 62 -4.90 7.21 -11.63
C PRO A 62 -4.91 8.72 -11.98
N PRO A 63 -6.03 9.27 -12.47
CA PRO A 63 -6.17 10.72 -12.60
C PRO A 63 -5.91 11.42 -11.27
N LEU A 64 -5.25 12.58 -11.29
CA LEU A 64 -4.81 13.28 -10.08
C LEU A 64 -5.96 13.56 -9.11
N ASP A 65 -7.10 14.03 -9.62
CA ASP A 65 -8.24 14.37 -8.77
C ASP A 65 -8.87 13.13 -8.10
N GLN A 66 -8.87 11.99 -8.79
CA GLN A 66 -9.31 10.72 -8.22
C GLN A 66 -8.34 10.21 -7.16
N PHE A 67 -7.03 10.34 -7.40
CA PHE A 67 -6.01 9.97 -6.41
C PHE A 67 -6.09 10.87 -5.16
N LYS A 68 -6.29 12.18 -5.34
CA LYS A 68 -6.52 13.12 -4.23
C LYS A 68 -7.77 12.75 -3.42
N ALA A 69 -8.88 12.43 -4.10
CA ALA A 69 -10.10 12.01 -3.42
C ALA A 69 -9.88 10.73 -2.59
N LEU A 70 -9.19 9.73 -3.16
CA LEU A 70 -8.81 8.50 -2.45
C LEU A 70 -7.98 8.81 -1.19
N MET A 71 -6.96 9.67 -1.29
CA MET A 71 -6.14 10.03 -0.13
C MET A 71 -6.96 10.77 0.94
N ALA A 72 -7.84 11.69 0.53
CA ALA A 72 -8.71 12.42 1.44
C ALA A 72 -9.71 11.50 2.16
N ASP A 73 -10.14 10.41 1.53
CA ASP A 73 -10.97 9.39 2.19
C ASP A 73 -10.17 8.58 3.22
N LEU A 74 -8.89 8.27 2.95
CA LEU A 74 -8.00 7.65 3.94
C LEU A 74 -7.74 8.57 5.14
N GLU A 75 -7.53 9.87 4.91
CA GLU A 75 -7.37 10.87 5.96
C GLU A 75 -8.61 11.00 6.87
N ARG A 76 -9.80 10.70 6.35
CA ARG A 76 -11.07 10.72 7.10
C ARG A 76 -11.48 9.36 7.63
N ALA A 77 -10.69 8.31 7.40
CA ALA A 77 -11.05 6.96 7.79
C ALA A 77 -11.22 6.87 9.32
N PRO A 78 -12.31 6.28 9.84
CA PRO A 78 -12.53 6.16 11.28
C PRO A 78 -11.48 5.25 11.95
N TRP A 79 -10.81 4.41 11.16
CA TRP A 79 -9.72 3.53 11.57
C TRP A 79 -8.32 4.12 11.29
N LEU A 80 -8.19 5.41 10.94
CA LEU A 80 -6.88 6.05 10.71
C LEU A 80 -5.91 5.90 11.89
N GLY A 81 -6.44 5.80 13.12
CA GLY A 81 -5.64 5.59 14.32
C GLY A 81 -4.94 4.22 14.42
N GLU A 82 -5.22 3.29 13.50
CA GLU A 82 -4.49 2.02 13.38
C GLU A 82 -3.05 2.22 12.90
N VAL A 83 -2.76 3.34 12.24
CA VAL A 83 -1.45 3.70 11.65
C VAL A 83 -0.65 4.60 12.59
#